data_AF-A0A1M4E4W7-F1
#
_entry.id   AF-A0A1M4E4W7-F1
#
_cell.length_a   1.000
_cell.length_b   1.000
_cell.length_c   1.000
_cell.angle_alpha   90.00
_cell.angle_beta   90.00
_cell.angle_gamma   90.00
#
_symmetry.space_group_name_H-M   'P 1'
#
loop_
_entity.id
_entity.type
_entity.pdbx_description
1 polymer ?
#
loop_
_entity_poly.entity_id
_entity_poly.type
_entity_poly.pdbx_seq_one_letter_code
_entity_poly.pdbx_strand_id
1 'polypeptide(L)'
;MHQRVIYRLQRLLDDALPPEMEPVQTVNMLVSKKDYYIPDLVILPKDLPDSDGLMFSPKDMLLAVEVGSPSTKLRDEDVKVKAYAKAGIPFYWRVEPDEGPTLYVYELNGDTYGPPTAYKAGTQTTLSKPFPLALDPAQLLE
;
A
#
# COMPACT_ATOMS: atom_id res chain seq x y z
N MET A 1 11.14 -4.48 -12.97
CA MET A 1 11.51 -3.96 -11.63
C MET A 1 10.28 -3.84 -10.75
N HIS A 2 9.30 -3.03 -11.12
CA HIS A 2 8.00 -2.86 -10.43
C HIS A 2 7.37 -4.16 -9.89
N GLN A 3 7.05 -5.11 -10.78
CA GLN A 3 6.43 -6.39 -10.38
C GLN A 3 7.28 -7.23 -9.42
N ARG A 4 8.62 -7.11 -9.47
CA ARG A 4 9.52 -7.78 -8.51
C ARG A 4 9.42 -7.15 -7.12
N VAL A 5 9.28 -5.83 -7.05
CA VAL A 5 9.10 -5.10 -5.78
C VAL A 5 7.78 -5.53 -5.14
N ILE A 6 6.69 -5.52 -5.89
CA ILE A 6 5.36 -5.98 -5.41
C ILE A 6 5.45 -7.41 -4.88
N TYR A 7 6.03 -8.32 -5.67
CA TYR A 7 6.16 -9.73 -5.28
C TYR A 7 6.91 -9.93 -3.96
N ARG A 8 8.04 -9.23 -3.79
CA ARG A 8 8.85 -9.33 -2.56
C ARG A 8 8.14 -8.72 -1.37
N LEU A 9 7.52 -7.57 -1.57
CA LEU A 9 6.72 -6.93 -0.53
C LEU A 9 5.57 -7.83 -0.11
N GLN A 10 4.87 -8.45 -1.06
CA GLN A 10 3.81 -9.41 -0.76
C GLN A 10 4.33 -10.56 0.11
N ARG A 11 5.48 -11.16 -0.20
CA ARG A 11 6.03 -12.22 0.65
C ARG A 11 6.30 -11.75 2.08
N LEU A 12 6.87 -10.56 2.24
CA LEU A 12 7.11 -9.99 3.58
C LEU A 12 5.79 -9.75 4.32
N LEU A 13 4.74 -9.36 3.61
CA LEU A 13 3.41 -9.17 4.18
C LEU A 13 2.76 -10.51 4.54
N ASP A 14 2.82 -11.52 3.66
CA ASP A 14 2.28 -12.87 3.92
C ASP A 14 2.83 -13.47 5.22
N ASP A 15 4.11 -13.23 5.52
CA ASP A 15 4.78 -13.73 6.73
C ASP A 15 4.41 -12.93 8.01
N ALA A 16 4.01 -11.67 7.87
CA ALA A 16 3.80 -10.74 8.99
C ALA A 16 2.33 -10.45 9.31
N LEU A 17 1.42 -10.70 8.37
CA LEU A 17 0.01 -10.39 8.50
C LEU A 17 -0.66 -11.23 9.59
N PRO A 18 -1.63 -10.65 10.32
CA PRO A 18 -2.58 -11.43 11.10
C PRO A 18 -3.26 -12.50 10.24
N PRO A 19 -3.59 -13.68 10.79
CA PRO A 19 -4.11 -14.81 10.03
C PRO A 19 -5.44 -14.53 9.30
N GLU A 20 -6.22 -13.54 9.77
CA GLU A 20 -7.48 -13.07 9.20
C GLU A 20 -7.33 -12.10 8.03
N MET A 21 -6.11 -11.62 7.75
CA MET A 21 -5.83 -10.65 6.68
C MET A 21 -5.03 -11.31 5.55
N GLU A 22 -5.19 -10.82 4.33
CA GLU A 22 -4.39 -11.23 3.18
C GLU A 22 -3.99 -10.05 2.29
N PRO A 23 -2.85 -10.16 1.59
CA PRO A 23 -2.48 -9.25 0.52
C PRO A 23 -3.15 -9.65 -0.79
N VAL A 24 -3.81 -8.71 -1.45
CA VAL A 24 -4.44 -8.91 -2.76
C VAL A 24 -3.88 -7.90 -3.75
N GLN A 25 -3.45 -8.36 -4.92
CA GLN A 25 -2.92 -7.51 -5.98
C GLN A 25 -4.01 -7.07 -6.96
N THR A 26 -3.80 -5.91 -7.60
CA THR A 26 -4.56 -5.46 -8.78
C THR A 26 -6.08 -5.46 -8.56
N VAL A 27 -6.52 -4.95 -7.41
CA VAL A 27 -7.94 -4.85 -7.07
C VAL A 27 -8.56 -3.56 -7.61
N ASN A 28 -9.85 -3.60 -7.93
CA ASN A 28 -10.62 -2.42 -8.27
C ASN A 28 -11.18 -1.79 -6.99
N MET A 29 -10.60 -0.66 -6.57
CA MET A 29 -11.05 0.09 -5.41
C MET A 29 -12.18 1.05 -5.80
N LEU A 30 -13.43 0.71 -5.46
CA LEU A 30 -14.61 1.49 -5.83
C LEU A 30 -14.76 2.76 -4.96
N VAL A 31 -14.42 3.92 -5.52
CA VAL A 31 -14.61 5.22 -4.84
C VAL A 31 -15.98 5.81 -5.15
N SER A 32 -16.51 5.52 -6.34
CA SER A 32 -17.84 5.93 -6.76
C SER A 32 -18.44 4.88 -7.71
N LYS A 33 -19.70 5.07 -8.14
CA LYS A 33 -20.33 4.19 -9.16
C LYS A 33 -19.62 4.22 -10.52
N LYS A 34 -18.72 5.17 -10.77
CA LYS A 34 -18.04 5.37 -12.05
C LYS A 34 -16.52 5.47 -11.94
N ASP A 35 -16.00 5.67 -10.73
CA ASP A 35 -14.59 5.91 -10.49
C ASP A 35 -14.03 4.83 -9.58
N TYR A 36 -12.92 4.25 -10.01
CA TYR A 36 -12.14 3.33 -9.22
C TYR A 36 -10.65 3.67 -9.34
N TYR A 37 -9.90 3.31 -8.30
CA TYR A 37 -8.45 3.25 -8.36
C TYR A 37 -8.03 1.79 -8.42
N ILE A 38 -6.84 1.53 -8.97
CA ILE A 38 -6.22 0.21 -8.94
C ILE A 38 -4.90 0.37 -8.18
N PRO A 39 -4.90 0.15 -6.85
CA PRO A 39 -3.66 0.03 -6.10
C PRO A 39 -2.89 -1.21 -6.57
N ASP A 40 -1.56 -1.16 -6.45
CA ASP A 40 -0.71 -2.30 -6.81
C ASP A 40 -0.96 -3.50 -5.89
N LEU A 41 -1.18 -3.22 -4.61
CA LEU A 41 -1.48 -4.19 -3.57
C LEU A 41 -2.35 -3.57 -2.48
N VAL A 42 -3.26 -4.36 -1.92
CA VAL A 42 -4.06 -3.98 -0.75
C VAL A 42 -3.99 -5.07 0.32
N ILE A 43 -4.28 -4.70 1.56
CA ILE A 43 -4.55 -5.65 2.65
C ILE A 43 -6.04 -5.65 2.96
N LEU A 44 -6.64 -6.83 2.89
CA LEU A 44 -8.07 -7.08 3.07
C LEU A 44 -8.31 -8.24 4.06
N PRO A 45 -9.45 -8.28 4.76
CA PRO A 45 -9.92 -9.49 5.45
C PRO A 45 -10.13 -10.66 4.46
N LYS A 46 -9.68 -11.87 4.84
CA LYS A 46 -9.76 -13.10 4.02
C LYS A 46 -11.18 -13.62 3.78
N ASP A 47 -12.12 -13.25 4.64
CA ASP A 47 -13.50 -13.73 4.58
C ASP A 47 -14.41 -12.81 3.75
N LEU A 48 -13.84 -11.76 3.15
CA LEU A 48 -14.60 -10.94 2.22
C LEU A 48 -15.00 -11.76 1.00
N PRO A 49 -16.29 -11.74 0.63
CA PRO A 49 -16.71 -12.40 -0.59
C PRO A 49 -16.03 -11.71 -1.77
N ASP A 50 -15.41 -12.50 -2.64
CA ASP A 50 -14.98 -12.05 -3.96
C ASP A 50 -16.19 -11.46 -4.67
N SER A 51 -16.24 -10.13 -4.73
CA SER A 51 -17.23 -9.44 -5.53
C SER A 51 -16.90 -9.66 -7.01
N ASP A 52 -17.91 -9.55 -7.87
CA ASP A 52 -17.75 -9.67 -9.32
C ASP A 52 -16.56 -8.79 -9.81
N GLY A 53 -15.43 -9.44 -10.13
CA GLY A 53 -14.25 -8.78 -10.70
C GLY A 53 -13.31 -8.09 -9.69
N LEU A 54 -13.12 -8.61 -8.48
CA LEU A 54 -12.18 -8.09 -7.47
C LEU A 54 -12.46 -6.61 -7.11
N MET A 55 -13.74 -6.26 -7.01
CA MET A 55 -14.20 -4.91 -6.71
C MET A 55 -14.43 -4.70 -5.21
N PHE A 56 -13.48 -4.08 -4.53
CA PHE A 56 -13.56 -3.89 -3.08
C PHE A 56 -13.88 -2.46 -2.71
N SER A 57 -14.64 -2.29 -1.62
CA SER A 57 -14.87 -0.98 -1.03
C SER A 57 -13.58 -0.53 -0.33
N PRO A 58 -13.18 0.75 -0.43
CA PRO A 58 -12.07 1.29 0.34
C PRO A 58 -12.20 1.07 1.85
N LYS A 59 -13.44 0.95 2.35
CA LYS A 59 -13.73 0.71 3.78
C LYS A 59 -13.27 -0.67 4.26
N ASP A 60 -13.10 -1.60 3.34
CA ASP A 60 -12.67 -2.96 3.64
C ASP A 60 -11.13 -3.07 3.65
N MET A 61 -10.44 -2.05 3.11
CA MET A 61 -8.98 -2.01 2.97
C MET A 61 -8.33 -1.46 4.23
N LEU A 62 -7.45 -2.26 4.85
CA LEU A 62 -6.60 -1.80 5.95
C LEU A 62 -5.44 -0.95 5.45
N LEU A 63 -4.85 -1.37 4.33
CA LEU A 63 -3.65 -0.78 3.73
C LEU A 63 -3.79 -0.80 2.21
N ALA A 64 -3.50 0.33 1.56
CA ALA A 64 -3.23 0.41 0.13
C ALA A 64 -1.73 0.63 -0.11
N VAL A 65 -1.18 0.00 -1.13
CA VAL A 65 0.24 0.10 -1.50
C VAL A 65 0.37 0.52 -2.95
N GLU A 66 1.30 1.44 -3.20
CA GLU A 66 1.73 1.90 -4.52
C GLU A 66 3.24 1.76 -4.64
N VAL A 67 3.71 1.24 -5.78
CA VAL A 67 5.12 1.19 -6.13
C VAL A 67 5.39 2.24 -7.20
N GLY A 68 6.21 3.23 -6.84
CA GLY A 68 6.60 4.31 -7.72
C GLY A 68 7.23 3.80 -9.02
N SER A 69 6.87 4.45 -10.12
CA SER A 69 7.52 4.27 -11.42
C SER A 69 8.02 5.61 -11.97
N PRO A 70 9.18 5.65 -12.64
CA PRO A 70 9.76 6.89 -13.18
C PRO A 70 8.80 7.72 -14.05
N SER A 71 7.82 7.09 -14.70
CA SER A 71 6.90 7.73 -15.64
C SER A 71 5.72 8.46 -14.99
N THR A 72 5.47 8.30 -13.70
CA THR A 72 4.23 8.79 -13.04
C THR A 72 4.42 9.60 -11.75
N LYS A 73 5.63 9.64 -11.19
CA LYS A 73 5.98 10.20 -9.86
C LYS A 73 5.15 11.42 -9.43
N LEU A 74 5.43 12.62 -9.93
CA LEU A 74 5.01 13.82 -9.21
C LEU A 74 3.50 14.17 -9.29
N ARG A 75 2.81 13.83 -10.38
CA ARG A 75 1.42 14.28 -10.58
C ARG A 75 0.39 13.32 -9.98
N ASP A 76 0.73 12.04 -9.90
CA ASP A 76 -0.16 10.99 -9.42
C ASP A 76 -0.12 10.86 -7.89
N GLU A 77 1.04 11.18 -7.27
CA GLU A 77 1.26 11.10 -5.83
C GLU A 77 0.25 11.93 -5.01
N ASP A 78 0.16 13.23 -5.26
CA ASP A 78 -0.75 14.13 -4.50
C ASP A 78 -2.22 13.77 -4.68
N VAL A 79 -2.58 13.23 -5.85
CA VAL A 79 -3.95 12.81 -6.16
C VAL A 79 -4.28 11.55 -5.35
N LYS A 80 -3.41 10.55 -5.36
CA LYS A 80 -3.60 9.28 -4.63
C LYS A 80 -3.61 9.47 -3.11
N VAL A 81 -2.69 10.26 -2.55
CA VAL A 81 -2.68 10.60 -1.12
C VAL A 81 -4.02 11.16 -0.67
N LYS A 82 -4.57 12.15 -1.40
CA LYS A 82 -5.87 12.74 -1.06
C LYS A 82 -7.03 11.79 -1.31
N ALA A 83 -6.98 11.02 -2.39
CA ALA A 83 -8.04 10.09 -2.75
C ALA A 83 -8.18 8.97 -1.72
N TYR A 84 -7.08 8.33 -1.33
CA TYR A 84 -7.06 7.24 -0.35
C TYR A 84 -7.43 7.73 1.05
N ALA A 85 -6.98 8.92 1.45
CA ALA A 85 -7.40 9.51 2.72
C ALA A 85 -8.91 9.80 2.75
N LYS A 86 -9.44 10.42 1.70
CA LYS A 86 -10.88 10.71 1.57
C LYS A 86 -11.73 9.44 1.51
N ALA A 87 -11.18 8.37 0.95
CA ALA A 87 -11.80 7.06 0.91
C ALA A 87 -11.79 6.34 2.28
N GLY A 88 -10.99 6.83 3.23
CA GLY A 88 -10.94 6.34 4.61
C GLY A 88 -10.00 5.16 4.82
N ILE A 89 -9.05 4.92 3.92
CA ILE A 89 -8.09 3.81 4.06
C ILE A 89 -7.13 4.14 5.21
N PRO A 90 -7.04 3.32 6.27
CA PRO A 90 -6.26 3.65 7.46
C PRO A 90 -4.77 3.88 7.19
N PHE A 91 -4.17 3.08 6.32
CA PHE A 91 -2.76 3.20 5.95
C PHE A 91 -2.59 3.28 4.44
N TYR A 92 -1.64 4.09 4.01
CA TYR A 92 -1.17 4.14 2.63
C TYR A 92 0.35 4.03 2.61
N TRP A 93 0.88 3.06 1.87
CA TRP A 93 2.31 2.87 1.70
C TRP A 93 2.71 3.18 0.26
N ARG A 94 3.75 4.01 0.12
CA ARG A 94 4.36 4.29 -1.17
C ARG A 94 5.81 3.81 -1.15
N VAL A 95 6.14 2.90 -2.05
CA VAL A 95 7.50 2.38 -2.23
C VAL A 95 8.12 3.04 -3.43
N GLU A 96 9.17 3.84 -3.22
CA GLU A 96 9.96 4.43 -4.30
C GLU A 96 11.22 3.59 -4.51
N PRO A 97 11.33 2.81 -5.61
CA PRO A 97 12.48 1.93 -5.84
C PRO A 97 13.71 2.65 -6.42
N ASP A 98 13.52 3.79 -7.09
CA ASP A 98 14.61 4.51 -7.75
C ASP A 98 15.35 5.45 -6.79
N GLU A 99 16.62 5.76 -7.07
CA GLU A 99 17.43 6.72 -6.31
C GLU A 99 17.57 6.39 -4.81
N GLY A 100 17.55 5.08 -4.49
CA GLY A 100 17.63 4.56 -3.12
C GLY A 100 16.26 4.15 -2.60
N PRO A 101 15.98 2.85 -2.47
CA PRO A 101 14.66 2.36 -2.06
C PRO A 101 14.18 3.02 -0.79
N THR A 102 12.99 3.62 -0.85
CA THR A 102 12.38 4.31 0.27
C THR A 102 10.92 3.89 0.41
N LEU A 103 10.53 3.48 1.61
CA LEU A 103 9.14 3.27 1.98
C LEU A 103 8.62 4.51 2.70
N TYR A 104 7.58 5.12 2.16
CA TYR A 104 6.80 6.18 2.80
C TYR A 104 5.54 5.58 3.40
N VAL A 105 5.32 5.81 4.69
CA VAL A 105 4.14 5.33 5.43
C VAL A 105 3.27 6.52 5.82
N TYR A 106 2.05 6.54 5.30
CA TYR A 106 1.00 7.49 5.65
C TYR A 106 -0.01 6.81 6.59
N GLU A 107 -0.40 7.50 7.66
CA GLU A 107 -1.45 7.07 8.61
C GLU A 107 -2.58 8.09 8.59
N LEU A 108 -3.82 7.60 8.48
CA LEU A 108 -5.00 8.44 8.40
C LEU A 108 -5.22 9.19 9.71
N ASN A 109 -5.46 10.49 9.62
CA ASN A 109 -5.80 11.36 10.73
C ASN A 109 -7.05 12.17 10.38
N GLY A 110 -8.22 11.66 10.77
CA GLY A 110 -9.50 12.21 10.33
C GLY A 110 -9.77 11.85 8.86
N ASP A 111 -9.79 12.85 7.99
CA ASP A 111 -10.06 12.73 6.55
C ASP A 111 -8.83 12.98 5.66
N THR A 112 -7.65 13.16 6.28
CA THR A 112 -6.38 13.42 5.59
C THR A 112 -5.26 12.56 6.15
N TYR A 113 -4.23 12.30 5.34
CA TYR A 113 -2.96 11.78 5.84
C TYR A 113 -2.07 12.94 6.33
N GLY A 114 -1.36 12.70 7.44
CA GLY A 114 -0.23 13.56 7.83
C GLY A 114 0.98 13.38 6.91
N PRO A 115 2.08 14.13 7.15
CA PRO A 115 3.36 13.87 6.49
C PRO A 115 3.78 12.41 6.70
N PRO A 116 4.29 11.72 5.66
CA PRO A 116 4.66 10.32 5.79
C PRO A 116 5.91 10.17 6.65
N THR A 117 6.01 9.03 7.34
CA THR A 117 7.29 8.58 7.86
C THR A 117 8.06 7.89 6.75
N ALA A 118 9.32 8.31 6.51
CA ALA A 118 10.16 7.74 5.46
C ALA A 118 11.20 6.78 6.04
N TYR A 119 11.23 5.56 5.53
CA TYR A 119 12.21 4.53 5.85
C TYR A 119 13.09 4.29 4.63
N LYS A 120 14.39 4.50 4.76
CA LYS A 120 15.36 4.40 3.67
C LYS A 120 16.11 3.07 3.70
N ALA A 121 16.53 2.62 2.53
CA ALA A 121 17.37 1.45 2.35
C ALA A 121 18.65 1.49 3.21
N GLY A 122 19.12 0.31 3.63
CA GLY A 122 20.35 0.13 4.39
C GLY A 122 20.16 0.28 5.91
N THR A 123 18.91 0.39 6.38
CA THR A 123 18.57 0.38 7.80
C THR A 123 17.38 -0.53 8.02
N GLN A 124 17.56 -1.58 8.82
CA GLN A 124 16.45 -2.41 9.26
C GLN A 124 15.52 -1.57 10.13
N THR A 125 14.26 -1.42 9.69
CA THR A 125 13.22 -0.73 10.42
C THR A 125 12.17 -1.72 10.94
N THR A 126 11.49 -1.36 12.02
CA THR A 126 10.33 -2.09 12.53
C THR A 126 9.13 -1.16 12.54
N LEU A 127 8.15 -1.48 11.69
CA LEU A 127 6.84 -0.86 11.69
C LEU A 127 6.01 -1.50 12.80
N SER A 128 5.37 -0.69 13.63
CA SER A 128 4.44 -1.18 14.67
C SER A 128 2.98 -1.17 14.22
N LYS A 129 2.69 -0.53 13.08
CA LYS A 129 1.35 -0.37 12.50
C LYS A 129 1.42 -0.54 10.98
N PRO A 130 0.37 -1.05 10.31
CA PRO A 130 -0.87 -1.60 10.91
C PRO A 130 -0.66 -2.88 11.73
N PHE A 131 0.47 -3.55 11.54
CA PHE A 131 0.91 -4.72 12.28
C PHE A 131 2.44 -4.68 12.40
N PRO A 132 3.04 -5.46 13.31
CA PRO A 132 4.49 -5.58 13.42
C PRO A 132 5.10 -6.10 12.11
N LEU A 133 5.96 -5.32 11.48
CA LEU A 133 6.73 -5.74 10.30
C LEU A 133 8.15 -5.20 10.40
N ALA A 134 9.13 -6.10 10.36
CA ALA A 134 10.53 -5.73 10.22
C ALA A 134 10.94 -5.82 8.74
N LEU A 135 11.50 -4.74 8.20
CA LEU A 135 12.00 -4.72 6.82
C LEU A 135 13.16 -3.74 6.65
N ASP A 136 14.03 -4.00 5.68
CA ASP A 136 14.89 -2.98 5.08
C ASP A 136 14.40 -2.78 3.63
N PRO A 137 14.04 -1.56 3.20
CA PRO A 137 13.63 -1.29 1.82
C PRO A 137 14.61 -1.80 0.75
N ALA A 138 15.91 -1.96 1.07
CA ALA A 138 16.90 -2.56 0.16
C ALA A 138 16.50 -3.97 -0.31
N GLN A 139 15.89 -4.76 0.57
CA GLN A 139 15.46 -6.14 0.31
C GLN A 139 14.40 -6.22 -0.79
N LEU A 140 13.66 -5.14 -1.02
CA LEU A 140 12.66 -5.07 -2.08
C LEU A 140 13.27 -5.02 -3.49
N LEU A 141 14.58 -4.77 -3.62
CA LEU A 141 15.30 -4.77 -4.90
C LEU A 141 16.07 -6.08 -5.19
N GLU A 142 16.48 -6.84 -4.17
CA GLU A 142 17.39 -8.01 -4.25
C GLU A 142 16.88 -9.21 -5.04
#